data_AF-A0A6P2DHF2-F1
#
_entry.id   AF-A0A6P2DHF2-F1
#
_cell.length_a   1.000
_cell.length_b   1.000
_cell.length_c   1.000
_cell.angle_alpha   90.00
_cell.angle_beta   90.00
_cell.angle_gamma   90.00
#
_symmetry.space_group_name_H-M   'P 1'
#
loop_
_entity.id
_entity.type
_entity.pdbx_description
1 polymer ?
#
loop_
_entity_poly.entity_id
_entity_poly.type
_entity_poly.pdbx_seq_one_letter_code
_entity_poly.pdbx_strand_id
1 'polypeptide(L)'
;MSATDLLVTLRRRGLALSVVAGKLVVQPATALAPADREDIRAHLPALVAILTVEREQFDRPEPEAGAAWDQHAAHRLMFEADALVEALGVNGRCPEIDTAAEAVYRAHVAHDPRAFRNAIERFVTTVHRLGTM
;
A
#
# COMPACT_ATOMS: atom_id res chain seq x y z
N MET A 1 2.67 2.24 -22.76
CA MET A 1 2.47 2.33 -21.31
C MET A 1 3.34 1.27 -20.64
N SER A 2 3.98 1.55 -19.50
CA SER A 2 4.73 0.52 -18.76
C SER A 2 3.83 -0.23 -17.77
N ALA A 3 4.28 -1.39 -17.29
CA ALA A 3 3.54 -2.14 -16.25
C ALA A 3 3.40 -1.34 -14.95
N THR A 4 4.41 -0.56 -14.59
CA THR A 4 4.39 0.33 -13.42
C THR A 4 3.39 1.47 -13.61
N ASP A 5 3.34 2.11 -14.78
CA ASP A 5 2.38 3.19 -15.07
C ASP A 5 0.94 2.68 -15.06
N LEU A 6 0.73 1.47 -15.58
CA LEU A 6 -0.55 0.78 -15.52
C LEU A 6 -0.95 0.52 -14.06
N LEU A 7 -0.07 -0.07 -13.25
CA LEU A 7 -0.31 -0.32 -11.83
C LEU A 7 -0.71 0.96 -11.07
N VAL A 8 0.02 2.06 -11.28
CA VAL A 8 -0.27 3.36 -10.67
C VAL A 8 -1.62 3.90 -11.13
N THR A 9 -1.91 3.83 -12.43
CA THR A 9 -3.18 4.28 -12.98
C THR A 9 -4.35 3.50 -12.39
N LEU A 10 -4.26 2.17 -12.31
CA LEU A 10 -5.31 1.33 -11.75
C LEU A 10 -5.52 1.65 -10.26
N ARG A 11 -4.45 1.77 -9.47
CA ARG A 11 -4.51 2.13 -8.04
C ARG A 11 -5.13 3.49 -7.79
N ARG A 12 -4.79 4.51 -8.59
CA ARG A 12 -5.39 5.86 -8.50
C ARG A 12 -6.90 5.88 -8.73
N ARG A 13 -7.42 4.90 -9.48
CA ARG A 13 -8.87 4.73 -9.69
C ARG A 13 -9.53 3.89 -8.59
N GLY A 14 -8.82 3.60 -7.49
CA GLY A 14 -9.33 2.83 -6.37
C GLY A 14 -9.32 1.31 -6.57
N LEU A 15 -8.59 0.80 -7.57
CA LEU A 15 -8.43 -0.64 -7.75
C LEU A 15 -7.26 -1.16 -6.92
N ALA A 16 -7.53 -2.10 -6.04
CA ALA A 16 -6.52 -2.90 -5.38
C ALA A 16 -6.07 -4.04 -6.31
N LEU A 17 -4.76 -4.20 -6.47
CA LEU A 17 -4.16 -5.31 -7.22
C LEU A 17 -3.26 -6.13 -6.28
N SER A 18 -3.41 -7.45 -6.31
CA SER A 18 -2.61 -8.37 -5.51
C SER A 18 -2.34 -9.67 -6.26
N VAL A 19 -1.35 -10.44 -5.81
CA VAL A 19 -1.05 -11.77 -6.35
C VAL A 19 -1.41 -12.85 -5.33
N VAL A 20 -2.36 -13.71 -5.69
CA VAL A 20 -2.84 -14.84 -4.87
C VAL A 20 -2.60 -16.12 -5.63
N ALA A 21 -1.82 -17.05 -5.06
CA ALA A 21 -1.45 -18.31 -5.70
C ALA A 21 -0.90 -18.14 -7.15
N GLY A 22 -0.09 -17.11 -7.37
CA GLY A 22 0.49 -16.79 -8.67
C GLY A 22 -0.47 -16.16 -9.69
N LYS A 23 -1.69 -15.80 -9.27
CA LYS A 23 -2.69 -15.14 -10.12
C LYS A 23 -2.89 -13.70 -9.68
N LEU A 24 -2.96 -12.80 -10.66
CA LEU A 24 -3.34 -11.42 -10.43
C LEU A 24 -4.83 -11.35 -10.05
N VAL A 25 -5.11 -10.75 -8.90
CA VAL A 25 -6.45 -10.45 -8.40
C VAL A 25 -6.62 -8.94 -8.40
N VAL A 26 -7.80 -8.48 -8.84
CA VAL A 26 -8.15 -7.06 -8.87
C VAL A 26 -9.46 -6.87 -8.10
N GLN A 27 -9.51 -5.86 -7.22
CA GLN A 27 -10.69 -5.54 -6.41
C GLN A 27 -10.99 -4.04 -6.42
N PRO A 28 -12.26 -3.62 -6.59
CA PRO A 28 -13.39 -4.45 -7.00
C PRO A 28 -13.31 -4.83 -8.49
N ALA A 29 -13.55 -6.10 -8.82
CA ALA A 29 -13.50 -6.58 -10.21
C ALA A 29 -14.54 -5.93 -11.13
N THR A 30 -15.62 -5.39 -10.55
CA THR A 30 -16.69 -4.66 -11.24
C THR A 30 -16.25 -3.31 -11.79
N ALA A 31 -15.23 -2.70 -11.19
CA ALA A 31 -14.69 -1.42 -11.65
C ALA A 31 -13.59 -1.57 -12.73
N LEU A 32 -13.31 -2.81 -13.15
CA LEU A 32 -12.29 -3.09 -14.16
C LEU A 32 -12.89 -3.01 -15.58
N ALA A 33 -12.48 -2.00 -16.34
CA ALA A 33 -12.96 -1.79 -17.70
C ALA A 33 -12.40 -2.83 -18.68
N PRO A 34 -13.07 -3.08 -19.82
CA PRO A 34 -12.56 -4.01 -20.84
C PRO A 34 -11.16 -3.65 -21.36
N ALA A 35 -10.88 -2.37 -21.57
CA ALA A 35 -9.57 -1.89 -22.01
C ALA A 35 -8.47 -2.20 -20.98
N ASP A 36 -8.76 -2.01 -19.69
CA ASP A 36 -7.80 -2.36 -18.63
C ASP A 36 -7.45 -3.85 -18.63
N ARG A 37 -8.40 -4.73 -19.00
CA ARG A 37 -8.15 -6.17 -19.08
C ARG A 37 -7.18 -6.52 -20.20
N GLU A 38 -7.24 -5.79 -21.31
CA GLU A 38 -6.29 -5.97 -22.42
C GLU A 38 -4.90 -5.49 -22.01
N ASP A 39 -4.81 -4.31 -21.40
CA ASP A 39 -3.56 -3.77 -20.88
C ASP A 39 -2.93 -4.67 -19.80
N ILE A 40 -3.76 -5.17 -18.87
CA ILE A 40 -3.32 -6.13 -17.85
C ILE A 40 -2.78 -7.41 -18.49
N ARG A 41 -3.44 -7.95 -19.52
CA ARG A 41 -2.96 -9.17 -20.21
C ARG A 41 -1.63 -8.91 -20.91
N ALA A 42 -1.46 -7.76 -21.55
CA ALA A 42 -0.23 -7.39 -22.23
C ALA A 42 0.96 -7.26 -21.26
N HIS A 43 0.70 -6.86 -20.01
CA HIS A 43 1.72 -6.64 -18.99
C HIS A 43 1.72 -7.65 -17.84
N LEU A 44 0.96 -8.75 -17.96
CA LEU A 44 0.68 -9.67 -16.85
C LEU A 44 1.94 -10.21 -16.15
N PRO A 45 2.98 -10.71 -16.86
CA PRO A 45 4.18 -11.22 -16.20
C PRO A 45 4.92 -10.14 -15.40
N ALA A 46 4.99 -8.92 -15.93
CA ALA A 46 5.64 -7.80 -15.27
C ALA A 46 4.86 -7.31 -14.05
N LEU A 47 3.52 -7.24 -14.15
CA LEU A 47 2.65 -6.89 -13.02
C LEU A 47 2.78 -7.91 -11.89
N VAL A 48 2.78 -9.21 -12.20
CA VAL A 48 2.96 -10.27 -11.21
C VAL A 48 4.35 -10.15 -10.55
N ALA A 49 5.42 -9.94 -11.32
CA ALA A 49 6.75 -9.77 -10.76
C ALA A 49 6.84 -8.57 -9.81
N ILE A 50 6.30 -7.41 -10.19
CA ILE A 50 6.26 -6.20 -9.34
C ILE A 50 5.50 -6.49 -8.04
N LEU A 51 4.29 -7.04 -8.15
CA LEU A 51 3.43 -7.31 -6.99
C LEU A 51 3.98 -8.41 -6.08
N THR A 52 4.69 -9.39 -6.63
CA THR A 52 5.39 -10.41 -5.84
C THR A 52 6.55 -9.78 -5.07
N VAL A 53 7.36 -8.91 -5.69
CA VAL A 53 8.45 -8.20 -4.99
C VAL A 53 7.89 -7.26 -3.91
N GLU A 54 6.82 -6.51 -4.19
CA GLU A 54 6.14 -5.68 -3.18
C GLU A 54 5.66 -6.55 -2.01
N ARG A 55 5.02 -7.69 -2.31
CA ARG A 55 4.58 -8.63 -1.29
C ARG A 55 5.74 -9.20 -0.49
N GLU A 56 6.85 -9.60 -1.11
CA GLU A 56 8.02 -10.12 -0.41
C GLU A 56 8.71 -9.07 0.47
N GLN A 57 8.63 -7.79 0.11
CA GLN A 57 9.07 -6.70 1.00
C GLN A 57 8.18 -6.56 2.24
N PHE A 58 6.88 -6.85 2.11
CA PHE A 58 5.91 -6.86 3.22
C PHE A 58 5.95 -8.15 4.05
N ASP A 59 6.04 -9.31 3.40
CA ASP A 59 6.14 -10.66 3.97
C ASP A 59 7.57 -10.98 4.45
N ARG A 60 8.51 -10.04 4.31
CA ARG A 60 9.87 -10.20 4.85
C ARG A 60 9.73 -10.53 6.34
N PRO A 61 10.34 -11.64 6.81
CA PRO A 61 10.24 -12.03 8.21
C PRO A 61 10.57 -10.82 9.09
N GLU A 62 9.80 -10.65 10.17
CA GLU A 62 10.06 -9.59 11.14
C GLU A 62 11.57 -9.51 11.36
N PRO A 63 12.20 -8.33 11.18
CA PRO A 63 13.59 -8.17 11.48
C PRO A 63 13.81 -8.71 12.90
N GLU A 64 14.78 -9.59 13.07
CA GLU A 64 15.10 -10.19 14.36
C GLU A 64 15.19 -9.09 15.42
N ALA A 65 14.81 -9.39 16.67
CA ALA A 65 14.91 -8.44 17.76
C ALA A 65 16.34 -7.85 17.80
N GLY A 66 16.47 -6.57 17.42
CA GLY A 66 17.76 -5.89 17.26
C GLY A 66 18.12 -5.47 15.84
N ALA A 67 17.28 -5.71 14.83
CA ALA A 67 17.53 -5.19 13.50
C ALA A 67 17.57 -3.66 13.51
N ALA A 68 18.58 -3.11 12.85
CA ALA A 68 18.78 -1.68 12.75
C ALA A 68 17.56 -1.00 12.14
N TRP A 69 17.15 0.10 12.76
CA TRP A 69 16.11 0.99 12.25
C TRP A 69 16.49 1.50 10.86
N ASP A 70 15.70 1.14 9.85
CA ASP A 70 15.87 1.63 8.48
C ASP A 70 15.04 2.91 8.28
N GLN A 71 15.70 4.05 8.51
CA GLN A 71 15.08 5.36 8.41
C GLN A 71 14.59 5.67 6.99
N HIS A 72 15.27 5.16 5.96
CA HIS A 72 14.86 5.39 4.57
C HIS A 72 13.58 4.61 4.25
N ALA A 73 13.49 3.35 4.68
CA ALA A 73 12.27 2.57 4.55
C ALA A 73 11.10 3.21 5.32
N ALA A 74 11.35 3.75 6.52
CA ALA A 74 10.33 4.42 7.31
C ALA A 74 9.77 5.68 6.61
N HIS A 75 10.64 6.55 6.10
CA HIS A 75 10.20 7.75 5.37
C HIS A 75 9.41 7.40 4.10
N ARG A 76 9.85 6.38 3.36
CA ARG A 76 9.14 5.92 2.16
C ARG A 76 7.71 5.45 2.51
N LEU A 77 7.56 4.64 3.56
CA LEU A 77 6.25 4.15 4.00
C LEU A 77 5.32 5.27 4.48
N MET A 78 5.85 6.26 5.20
CA MET A 78 5.06 7.45 5.59
C MET A 78 4.60 8.25 4.37
N PHE A 79 5.50 8.48 3.41
CA PHE A 79 5.17 9.18 2.17
C PHE A 79 4.10 8.47 1.34
N GLU A 80 4.22 7.14 1.20
CA GLU A 80 3.21 6.31 0.51
C GLU A 80 1.85 6.37 1.22
N ALA A 81 1.83 6.38 2.55
CA ALA A 81 0.61 6.51 3.35
C ALA A 81 -0.05 7.89 3.19
N ASP A 82 0.73 8.98 3.17
CA ASP A 82 0.23 10.34 2.91
C ASP A 82 -0.35 10.46 1.49
N ALA A 83 0.35 9.92 0.49
CA ALA A 83 -0.13 9.91 -0.89
C ALA A 83 -1.46 9.16 -1.04
N LEU A 84 -1.70 8.13 -0.22
CA LEU A 84 -2.97 7.40 -0.21
C LEU A 84 -4.12 8.24 0.36
N VAL A 85 -3.89 9.01 1.42
CA VAL A 85 -4.87 9.95 1.99
C VAL A 85 -5.31 10.96 0.93
N GLU A 86 -4.34 11.55 0.23
CA GLU A 86 -4.59 12.50 -0.86
C GLU A 86 -5.35 11.83 -2.02
N ALA A 87 -4.91 10.64 -2.45
CA ALA A 87 -5.52 9.92 -3.57
C ALA A 87 -6.98 9.53 -3.31
N LEU A 88 -7.33 9.20 -2.07
CA LEU A 88 -8.71 8.86 -1.68
C LEU A 88 -9.51 10.07 -1.22
N GLY A 89 -8.93 11.27 -1.19
CA GLY A 89 -9.62 12.49 -0.73
C GLY A 89 -10.07 12.44 0.73
N VAL A 90 -9.43 11.60 1.56
CA VAL A 90 -9.80 11.44 2.97
C VAL A 90 -9.40 12.70 3.73
N ASN A 91 -10.32 13.21 4.56
CA ASN A 91 -10.00 14.35 5.41
C ASN A 91 -8.98 13.93 6.48
N GLY A 92 -7.73 14.38 6.32
CA GLY A 92 -6.65 14.09 7.28
C GLY A 92 -6.87 14.63 8.69
N ARG A 93 -7.90 15.46 8.91
CA ARG A 93 -8.30 15.96 10.24
C ARG A 93 -9.37 15.09 10.92
N CYS A 94 -9.76 13.96 10.34
CA CYS A 94 -10.70 13.09 11.02
C CYS A 94 -10.00 12.41 12.22
N PRO A 95 -10.70 12.23 13.35
CA PRO A 95 -10.08 11.69 14.57
C PRO A 95 -9.44 10.31 14.38
N GLU A 96 -9.99 9.46 13.50
CA GLU A 96 -9.41 8.15 13.25
C GLU A 96 -8.07 8.21 12.49
N ILE A 97 -7.95 9.14 11.54
CA ILE A 97 -6.69 9.36 10.82
C ILE A 97 -5.65 9.98 11.74
N ASP A 98 -6.04 10.95 12.57
CA ASP A 98 -5.13 11.60 13.53
C ASP A 98 -4.60 10.59 14.56
N THR A 99 -5.48 9.73 15.10
CA THR A 99 -5.10 8.65 16.03
C THR A 99 -4.14 7.65 15.38
N ALA A 100 -4.41 7.27 14.13
CA ALA A 100 -3.55 6.33 13.41
C ALA A 100 -2.19 6.97 13.04
N ALA A 101 -2.17 8.25 12.64
CA ALA A 101 -0.96 9.01 12.35
C ALA A 101 -0.09 9.15 13.60
N GLU A 102 -0.71 9.43 14.76
CA GLU A 102 -0.01 9.51 16.03
C GLU A 102 0.68 8.17 16.38
N ALA A 103 0.01 7.04 16.15
CA ALA A 103 0.59 5.72 16.38
C ALA A 103 1.83 5.47 15.48
N VAL A 104 1.76 5.86 14.20
CA VAL A 104 2.89 5.79 13.26
C VAL A 104 4.05 6.66 13.75
N TYR A 105 3.75 7.90 14.13
CA TYR A 105 4.75 8.84 14.63
C TYR A 105 5.43 8.35 15.91
N ARG A 106 4.67 7.86 16.89
CA ARG A 106 5.23 7.32 18.14
C ARG A 106 6.15 6.13 17.88
N ALA A 107 5.76 5.22 16.99
CA ALA A 107 6.60 4.08 16.62
C ALA A 107 7.86 4.49 15.86
N HIS A 108 7.76 5.52 15.00
CA HIS A 108 8.89 6.10 14.29
C HIS A 108 9.92 6.69 15.26
N VAL A 109 9.47 7.54 16.18
CA VAL A 109 10.35 8.19 17.18
C VAL A 109 10.99 7.17 18.12
N ALA A 110 10.28 6.07 18.43
CA ALA A 110 10.81 4.98 19.24
C ALA A 110 11.81 4.08 18.50
N HIS A 111 11.98 4.28 17.18
CA HIS A 111 12.74 3.39 16.31
C HIS A 111 12.33 1.91 16.46
N ASP A 112 11.03 1.66 16.67
CA ASP A 112 10.49 0.31 16.80
C ASP A 112 9.96 -0.14 15.42
N PRO A 113 10.72 -0.94 14.66
CA PRO A 113 10.35 -1.35 13.31
C PRO A 113 9.10 -2.24 13.28
N ARG A 114 8.76 -2.90 14.40
CA ARG A 114 7.58 -3.74 14.51
C ARG A 114 6.35 -2.89 14.77
N ALA A 115 6.41 -2.03 15.78
CA ALA A 115 5.33 -1.08 16.06
C ALA A 115 5.06 -0.17 14.85
N PHE A 116 6.12 0.22 14.12
CA PHE A 116 5.99 1.12 12.97
C PHE A 116 5.25 0.47 11.81
N ARG A 117 5.60 -0.76 11.43
CA ARG A 117 4.90 -1.49 10.38
C ARG A 117 3.43 -1.76 10.74
N ASN A 118 3.16 -2.19 11.97
CA ASN A 118 1.80 -2.40 12.46
C ASN A 118 0.98 -1.10 12.44
N ALA A 119 1.60 0.03 12.81
CA ALA A 119 0.94 1.33 12.78
C ALA A 119 0.63 1.79 11.34
N ILE A 120 1.56 1.61 10.40
CA ILE A 120 1.36 1.94 8.98
C ILE A 120 0.24 1.08 8.38
N GLU A 121 0.20 -0.22 8.66
CA GLU A 121 -0.86 -1.11 8.16
C GLU A 121 -2.25 -0.68 8.68
N ARG A 122 -2.34 -0.35 9.97
CA ARG A 122 -3.58 0.16 10.57
C ARG A 122 -3.99 1.51 10.00
N PHE A 123 -3.03 2.38 9.72
CA PHE A 123 -3.26 3.66 9.07
C PHE A 123 -3.85 3.47 7.67
N VAL A 124 -3.16 2.71 6.81
CA VAL A 124 -3.60 2.40 5.44
C VAL A 124 -4.99 1.76 5.42
N THR A 125 -5.25 0.81 6.32
CA THR A 125 -6.57 0.17 6.45
C THR A 125 -7.66 1.19 6.82
N THR A 126 -7.35 2.14 7.72
CA THR A 126 -8.27 3.19 8.14
C THR A 126 -8.58 4.15 6.99
N VAL A 127 -7.55 4.57 6.25
CA VAL A 127 -7.66 5.43 5.07
C VAL A 127 -8.55 4.78 4.01
N HIS A 128 -8.31 3.50 3.68
CA HIS A 128 -9.14 2.77 2.73
C HIS A 128 -10.60 2.68 3.18
N ARG A 129 -10.85 2.36 4.45
CA ARG A 129 -12.22 2.28 4.99
C ARG A 129 -12.97 3.61 4.83
N LEU A 130 -12.31 4.72 5.15
CA LEU A 130 -12.92 6.06 5.07
C LEU A 130 -13.09 6.55 3.62
N GLY A 131 -12.17 6.21 2.72
CA GLY A 131 -12.25 6.59 1.31
C GLY A 131 -13.32 5.81 0.51
N THR A 132 -13.86 4.73 1.07
CA THR A 132 -14.95 3.94 0.45
C THR A 132 -16.35 4.29 0.96
N MET A 133 -16.47 5.23 1.91
CA MET A 133 -17.74 5.75 2.43
C MET A 133 -18.19 6.99 1.67
#